data_AF-A0A022QNL3-F1
#
_entry.id   AF-A0A022QNL3-F1
#
_cell.length_a   1.000
_cell.length_b   1.000
_cell.length_c   1.000
_cell.angle_alpha   90.00
_cell.angle_beta   90.00
_cell.angle_gamma   90.00
#
_symmetry.space_group_name_H-M   'P 1'
#
loop_
_entity.id
_entity.type
_entity.pdbx_description
1 polymer ?
#
loop_
_entity_poly.entity_id
_entity_poly.type
_entity_poly.pdbx_seq_one_letter_code
_entity_poly.pdbx_strand_id
1 'polypeptide(L)'
;IQDRERAPPSLQISAAYAAVSRLIPSHASSFQFNIVTKEFCGGESCFKLSNYPAVNRSGSPEIVIDTFAWWDWERWEKEIDWMALQGINLPLAFTGQEAIWQKVFQKFNISGSDLSDFFGGPGFLAWSRMGNLHGWGGPLPQSWLDQQLVMQKKILTRMYELGMNPVLPAFSGNVPAALKSVYPSAKITRLGNWFTVSSDTRWCCTYLLDATDPLFVKIGKAFITQQFKEYGRTSHIYNCDTFDENTPPDDDPKYISSLAAAIFRGMESGDDNAVWLMQ
;
A
#
# COMPACT_ATOMS: atom_id res chain seq x y z
N ILE A 1 -14.75 10.17 12.52
CA ILE A 1 -14.70 10.13 11.03
C ILE A 1 -14.70 8.67 10.53
N GLN A 2 -13.90 7.77 11.14
CA GLN A 2 -13.84 6.32 10.83
C GLN A 2 -15.20 5.57 10.74
N ASP A 3 -16.22 5.92 11.54
CA ASP A 3 -17.49 5.18 11.51
C ASP A 3 -18.41 5.54 10.33
N ARG A 4 -18.20 6.69 9.66
CA ARG A 4 -19.13 7.18 8.62
C ARG A 4 -19.00 6.46 7.29
N GLU A 5 -17.90 5.75 7.07
CA GLU A 5 -17.66 5.06 5.81
C GLU A 5 -17.67 3.53 5.96
N ARG A 6 -17.83 2.98 7.17
CA ARG A 6 -17.81 1.52 7.37
C ARG A 6 -18.92 0.84 6.58
N ALA A 7 -18.63 -0.34 6.00
CA ALA A 7 -19.66 -1.15 5.34
C ALA A 7 -20.85 -1.37 6.29
N PRO A 8 -22.10 -1.42 5.80
CA PRO A 8 -23.25 -1.68 6.65
C PRO A 8 -23.08 -2.99 7.44
N PRO A 9 -23.59 -3.09 8.69
CA PRO A 9 -23.47 -4.30 9.49
C PRO A 9 -23.94 -5.57 8.78
N SER A 10 -24.98 -5.48 7.95
CA SER A 10 -25.47 -6.60 7.14
C SER A 10 -24.42 -7.10 6.13
N LEU A 11 -23.72 -6.19 5.44
CA LEU A 11 -22.66 -6.55 4.50
C LEU A 11 -21.47 -7.18 5.22
N GLN A 12 -21.08 -6.66 6.39
CA GLN A 12 -20.02 -7.24 7.22
C GLN A 12 -20.36 -8.65 7.70
N ILE A 13 -21.60 -8.87 8.16
CA ILE A 13 -22.09 -10.19 8.58
C ILE A 13 -22.10 -11.15 7.40
N SER A 14 -22.63 -10.75 6.24
CA SER A 14 -22.62 -11.58 5.02
C SER A 14 -21.20 -11.93 4.58
N ALA A 15 -20.26 -10.98 4.67
CA ALA A 15 -18.86 -11.19 4.35
C ALA A 15 -18.19 -12.19 5.30
N ALA A 16 -18.50 -12.14 6.60
CA ALA A 16 -18.03 -13.09 7.60
C ALA A 16 -18.56 -14.52 7.34
N TYR A 17 -19.86 -14.65 7.03
CA TYR A 17 -20.45 -15.94 6.64
C TYR A 17 -19.82 -16.53 5.37
N ALA A 18 -19.55 -15.70 4.37
CA ALA A 18 -18.86 -16.13 3.15
C ALA A 18 -17.44 -16.63 3.45
N ALA A 19 -16.70 -15.94 4.33
CA ALA A 19 -15.35 -16.34 4.75
C ALA A 19 -15.35 -17.73 5.41
N VAL A 20 -16.21 -17.93 6.41
CA VAL A 20 -16.34 -19.23 7.10
C VAL A 20 -16.78 -20.33 6.14
N SER A 21 -17.70 -20.03 5.22
CA SER A 21 -18.17 -21.02 4.24
C SER A 21 -17.06 -21.49 3.30
N ARG A 22 -16.06 -20.65 3.00
CA ARG A 22 -14.89 -21.07 2.22
C ARG A 22 -13.87 -21.84 3.05
N LEU A 23 -13.63 -21.42 4.28
CA LEU A 23 -12.57 -22.00 5.12
C LEU A 23 -12.98 -23.33 5.75
N ILE A 24 -14.21 -23.44 6.23
CA ILE A 24 -14.76 -24.62 6.92
C ILE A 24 -16.21 -24.89 6.49
N PRO A 25 -16.45 -25.19 5.19
CA PRO A 25 -17.78 -25.31 4.60
C PRO A 25 -18.72 -26.26 5.36
N SER A 26 -18.19 -27.38 5.87
CA SER A 26 -18.96 -28.37 6.63
C SER A 26 -19.47 -27.89 7.99
N HIS A 27 -18.94 -26.78 8.50
CA HIS A 27 -19.27 -26.23 9.82
C HIS A 27 -19.76 -24.79 9.74
N ALA A 28 -19.98 -24.24 8.55
CA ALA A 28 -20.35 -22.84 8.38
C ALA A 28 -21.69 -22.48 9.05
N SER A 29 -22.63 -23.43 9.08
CA SER A 29 -23.90 -23.29 9.80
C SER A 29 -23.75 -23.26 11.33
N SER A 30 -22.59 -23.65 11.86
CA SER A 30 -22.30 -23.63 13.31
C SER A 30 -21.87 -22.25 13.82
N PHE A 31 -21.71 -21.26 12.94
CA PHE A 31 -21.27 -19.91 13.31
C PHE A 31 -22.44 -18.92 13.29
N GLN A 32 -22.48 -18.05 14.30
CA GLN A 32 -23.39 -16.91 14.34
C GLN A 32 -22.59 -15.62 14.46
N PHE A 33 -22.77 -14.71 13.50
CA PHE A 33 -22.09 -13.42 13.48
C PHE A 33 -23.05 -12.31 13.86
N ASN A 34 -22.66 -11.49 14.84
CA ASN A 34 -23.36 -10.30 15.25
C ASN A 34 -22.34 -9.15 15.36
N ILE A 35 -22.68 -7.98 14.81
CA ILE A 35 -21.89 -6.76 15.01
C ILE A 35 -22.32 -6.13 16.35
N VAL A 36 -21.36 -5.92 17.24
CA VAL A 36 -21.56 -5.25 18.53
C VAL A 36 -20.97 -3.83 18.49
N THR A 37 -21.49 -2.93 19.31
CA THR A 37 -20.98 -1.55 19.41
C THR A 37 -19.64 -1.50 20.15
N LYS A 38 -18.81 -0.48 19.91
CA LYS A 38 -17.56 -0.28 20.69
C LYS A 38 -17.82 -0.11 22.19
N GLU A 39 -18.96 0.44 22.58
CA GLU A 39 -19.38 0.57 23.99
C GLU A 39 -19.47 -0.80 24.67
N PHE A 40 -19.97 -1.81 23.95
CA PHE A 40 -19.99 -3.20 24.42
C PHE A 40 -18.57 -3.75 24.66
N CYS A 41 -17.58 -3.19 23.99
CA CYS A 41 -16.15 -3.52 24.09
C CYS A 41 -15.36 -2.53 24.97
N GLY A 42 -16.02 -1.70 25.80
CA GLY A 42 -15.33 -0.74 26.67
C GLY A 42 -14.68 0.43 25.91
N GLY A 43 -15.16 0.75 24.71
CA GLY A 43 -14.67 1.85 23.86
C GLY A 43 -13.65 1.42 22.79
N GLU A 44 -13.10 0.21 22.91
CA GLU A 44 -12.09 -0.33 22.00
C GLU A 44 -12.68 -1.27 20.94
N SER A 45 -11.89 -1.59 19.91
CA SER A 45 -12.28 -2.65 18.97
C SER A 45 -12.04 -4.01 19.61
N CYS A 46 -13.06 -4.85 19.70
CA CYS A 46 -12.93 -6.20 20.25
C CYS A 46 -13.71 -7.23 19.42
N PHE A 47 -13.27 -8.49 19.49
CA PHE A 47 -14.06 -9.64 19.07
C PHE A 47 -14.29 -10.54 20.28
N LYS A 48 -15.51 -11.05 20.44
CA LYS A 48 -15.84 -12.02 21.48
C LYS A 48 -16.13 -13.36 20.83
N LEU A 49 -15.23 -14.31 21.06
CA LEU A 49 -15.44 -15.70 20.66
C LEU A 49 -15.99 -16.47 21.87
N SER A 50 -17.16 -17.09 21.73
CA SER A 50 -17.72 -17.99 22.75
C SER A 50 -18.06 -19.32 22.11
N ASN A 51 -17.32 -20.36 22.48
CA ASN A 51 -17.63 -21.73 22.08
C ASN A 51 -18.88 -22.25 22.78
N TYR A 52 -19.64 -23.08 22.08
CA TYR A 52 -20.70 -23.89 22.64
C TYR A 52 -20.47 -25.35 22.22
N PRO A 53 -19.70 -26.20 22.95
CA PRO A 53 -18.73 -25.98 24.03
C PRO A 53 -17.25 -26.10 23.56
N ALA A 54 -16.28 -25.80 24.44
CA ALA A 54 -14.86 -25.54 24.10
C ALA A 54 -13.91 -26.77 24.12
N VAL A 55 -13.05 -26.91 23.11
CA VAL A 55 -11.87 -27.81 23.10
C VAL A 55 -10.70 -27.14 22.35
N ASN A 56 -9.48 -27.21 22.89
CA ASN A 56 -8.22 -26.68 22.30
C ASN A 56 -7.23 -27.83 21.99
N ARG A 57 -6.47 -27.74 20.88
CA ARG A 57 -5.27 -28.56 20.59
C ARG A 57 -4.14 -27.70 20.02
N SER A 58 -2.89 -28.08 20.29
CA SER A 58 -1.65 -27.39 19.89
C SER A 58 -1.17 -27.77 18.49
N GLY A 59 -0.62 -26.81 17.74
CA GLY A 59 0.09 -27.05 16.45
C GLY A 59 -0.04 -25.93 15.41
N SER A 60 0.21 -24.67 15.79
CA SER A 60 0.09 -23.52 14.89
C SER A 60 1.20 -23.49 13.82
N PRO A 61 0.91 -23.11 12.56
CA PRO A 61 1.92 -23.00 11.50
C PRO A 61 2.83 -21.77 11.68
N GLU A 62 4.07 -21.91 11.20
CA GLU A 62 5.12 -20.88 11.14
C GLU A 62 4.89 -19.90 9.98
N ILE A 63 5.23 -18.62 10.20
CA ILE A 63 5.14 -17.56 9.17
C ILE A 63 6.32 -17.72 8.22
N VAL A 64 6.03 -18.10 6.97
CA VAL A 64 6.96 -18.02 5.85
C VAL A 64 6.77 -16.66 5.18
N ILE A 65 7.82 -15.84 5.13
CA ILE A 65 7.83 -14.61 4.33
C ILE A 65 8.04 -15.02 2.88
N ASP A 66 6.93 -15.29 2.18
CA ASP A 66 6.89 -15.50 0.73
C ASP A 66 6.44 -14.21 0.03
N THR A 67 7.01 -13.91 -1.14
CA THR A 67 6.54 -12.80 -1.96
C THR A 67 5.12 -13.03 -2.46
N PHE A 68 4.24 -12.05 -2.31
CA PHE A 68 2.86 -12.11 -2.80
C PHE A 68 2.74 -11.74 -4.29
N ALA A 69 3.87 -11.52 -4.98
CA ALA A 69 3.90 -11.05 -6.36
C ALA A 69 3.05 -11.91 -7.31
N TRP A 70 3.04 -13.22 -7.11
CA TRP A 70 2.35 -14.18 -8.00
C TRP A 70 1.00 -14.67 -7.46
N TRP A 71 0.48 -14.06 -6.41
CA TRP A 71 -0.81 -14.46 -5.87
C TRP A 71 -1.94 -14.06 -6.80
N ASP A 72 -2.77 -15.05 -7.14
CA ASP A 72 -4.04 -14.82 -7.79
C ASP A 72 -5.11 -14.37 -6.76
N TRP A 73 -6.33 -14.19 -7.26
CA TRP A 73 -7.44 -13.76 -6.41
C TRP A 73 -7.80 -14.80 -5.36
N GLU A 74 -7.77 -16.09 -5.70
CA GLU A 74 -8.15 -17.16 -4.78
C GLU A 74 -7.21 -17.23 -3.58
N ARG A 75 -5.91 -16.99 -3.79
CA ARG A 75 -4.94 -16.90 -2.70
C ARG A 75 -5.10 -15.63 -1.88
N TRP A 76 -5.35 -14.48 -2.52
CA TRP A 76 -5.61 -13.21 -1.83
C TRP A 76 -6.87 -13.26 -0.97
N GLU A 77 -7.96 -13.83 -1.47
CA GLU A 77 -9.21 -13.97 -0.72
C GLU A 77 -9.02 -14.81 0.54
N LYS A 78 -8.26 -15.91 0.45
CA LYS A 78 -7.89 -16.73 1.62
C LYS A 78 -7.05 -15.96 2.64
N GLU A 79 -6.11 -15.14 2.18
CA GLU A 79 -5.29 -14.31 3.09
C GLU A 79 -6.16 -13.30 3.82
N ILE A 80 -7.04 -12.60 3.11
CA ILE A 80 -7.89 -11.56 3.71
C ILE A 80 -8.90 -12.20 4.69
N ASP A 81 -9.44 -13.37 4.36
CA ASP A 81 -10.28 -14.14 5.28
C ASP A 81 -9.49 -14.57 6.53
N TRP A 82 -8.23 -14.99 6.37
CA TRP A 82 -7.34 -15.31 7.50
C TRP A 82 -7.03 -14.08 8.36
N MET A 83 -6.72 -12.94 7.74
CA MET A 83 -6.50 -11.67 8.43
C MET A 83 -7.70 -11.30 9.31
N ALA A 84 -8.92 -11.44 8.78
CA ALA A 84 -10.14 -11.19 9.54
C ALA A 84 -10.28 -12.12 10.74
N LEU A 85 -9.97 -13.41 10.59
CA LEU A 85 -9.99 -14.37 11.69
C LEU A 85 -8.94 -14.08 12.77
N GLN A 86 -7.82 -13.49 12.40
CA GLN A 86 -6.78 -13.04 13.35
C GLN A 86 -7.07 -11.66 13.96
N GLY A 87 -8.19 -11.03 13.61
CA GLY A 87 -8.54 -9.70 14.12
C GLY A 87 -7.70 -8.56 13.52
N ILE A 88 -7.01 -8.79 12.39
CA ILE A 88 -6.27 -7.76 11.67
C ILE A 88 -7.26 -6.78 11.03
N ASN A 89 -7.09 -5.49 11.31
CA ASN A 89 -7.98 -4.42 10.83
C ASN A 89 -7.25 -3.27 10.11
N LEU A 90 -5.92 -3.32 9.99
CA LEU A 90 -5.07 -2.29 9.36
C LEU A 90 -4.01 -2.91 8.43
N PRO A 91 -4.38 -3.67 7.38
CA PRO A 91 -3.42 -4.28 6.47
C PRO A 91 -2.88 -3.30 5.43
N LEU A 92 -1.63 -3.49 4.98
CA LEU A 92 -1.09 -2.79 3.80
C LEU A 92 -1.77 -3.31 2.52
N ALA A 93 -2.16 -2.42 1.61
CA ALA A 93 -2.76 -2.76 0.32
C ALA A 93 -2.02 -2.07 -0.83
N PHE A 94 -0.87 -2.62 -1.22
CA PHE A 94 0.08 -1.98 -2.14
C PHE A 94 0.02 -2.55 -3.58
N THR A 95 -0.84 -3.55 -3.81
CA THR A 95 -0.99 -4.24 -5.10
C THR A 95 -1.34 -3.23 -6.20
N GLY A 96 -0.69 -3.32 -7.36
CA GLY A 96 -1.01 -2.49 -8.52
C GLY A 96 -0.67 -0.99 -8.42
N GLN A 97 0.10 -0.54 -7.41
CA GLN A 97 0.44 0.87 -7.30
C GLN A 97 1.25 1.42 -8.49
N GLU A 98 1.98 0.56 -9.21
CA GLU A 98 2.71 0.93 -10.42
C GLU A 98 1.76 1.44 -11.53
N ALA A 99 0.54 0.91 -11.60
CA ALA A 99 -0.48 1.38 -12.54
C ALA A 99 -0.99 2.78 -12.18
N ILE A 100 -1.04 3.12 -10.88
CA ILE A 100 -1.35 4.47 -10.40
C ILE A 100 -0.20 5.40 -10.78
N TRP A 101 1.06 5.01 -10.52
CA TRP A 101 2.23 5.79 -10.90
C TRP A 101 2.30 6.07 -12.39
N GLN A 102 2.02 5.07 -13.25
CA GLN A 102 1.95 5.26 -14.69
C GLN A 102 0.95 6.37 -15.07
N LYS A 103 -0.28 6.32 -14.52
CA LYS A 103 -1.32 7.33 -14.78
C LYS A 103 -0.97 8.70 -14.22
N VAL A 104 -0.25 8.76 -13.10
CA VAL A 104 0.21 10.02 -12.49
C VAL A 104 1.28 10.65 -13.35
N PHE A 105 2.36 9.93 -13.67
CA PHE A 105 3.48 10.46 -14.43
C PHE A 105 3.13 10.84 -15.87
N GLN A 106 2.11 10.21 -16.48
CA GLN A 106 1.53 10.69 -17.74
C GLN A 106 1.03 12.15 -17.66
N LYS A 107 0.50 12.59 -16.50
CA LYS A 107 0.08 14.00 -16.28
C LYS A 107 1.27 14.97 -16.16
N PHE A 108 2.47 14.44 -15.99
CA PHE A 108 3.73 15.17 -15.91
C PHE A 108 4.59 14.94 -17.15
N ASN A 109 3.97 14.62 -18.29
CA ASN A 109 4.63 14.41 -19.59
C ASN A 109 5.70 13.31 -19.61
N ILE A 110 5.58 12.32 -18.72
CA ILE A 110 6.43 11.12 -18.72
C ILE A 110 5.66 9.99 -19.39
N SER A 111 6.21 9.45 -20.47
CA SER A 111 5.60 8.37 -21.24
C SER A 111 5.75 7.01 -20.53
N GLY A 112 5.02 6.00 -21.00
CA GLY A 112 5.18 4.64 -20.49
C GLY A 112 6.60 4.08 -20.69
N SER A 113 7.26 4.42 -21.81
CA SER A 113 8.65 4.04 -22.08
C SER A 113 9.65 4.73 -21.16
N ASP A 114 9.36 5.95 -20.72
CA ASP A 114 10.21 6.69 -19.76
C ASP A 114 10.21 6.06 -18.36
N LEU A 115 9.24 5.18 -18.06
CA LEU A 115 9.13 4.45 -16.80
C LEU A 115 9.76 3.05 -16.86
N SER A 116 10.31 2.63 -18.01
CA SER A 116 10.87 1.29 -18.21
C SER A 116 12.02 0.96 -17.25
N ASP A 117 12.78 1.98 -16.82
CA ASP A 117 13.86 1.86 -15.84
C ASP A 117 13.43 2.26 -14.43
N PHE A 118 12.20 2.74 -14.23
CA PHE A 118 11.74 3.23 -12.93
C PHE A 118 11.23 2.09 -12.03
N PHE A 119 10.43 1.18 -12.58
CA PHE A 119 9.88 0.07 -11.80
C PHE A 119 10.84 -1.12 -11.77
N GLY A 120 10.98 -1.73 -10.60
CA GLY A 120 11.53 -3.09 -10.49
C GLY A 120 10.60 -4.14 -11.11
N GLY A 121 11.13 -5.34 -11.31
CA GLY A 121 10.35 -6.52 -11.68
C GLY A 121 9.45 -7.00 -10.54
N PRO A 122 8.47 -7.89 -10.81
CA PRO A 122 7.50 -8.35 -9.82
C PRO A 122 8.08 -8.86 -8.50
N GLY A 123 9.18 -9.62 -8.58
CA GLY A 123 9.87 -10.17 -7.42
C GLY A 123 10.64 -9.15 -6.58
N PHE A 124 10.77 -7.91 -7.06
CA PHE A 124 11.63 -6.87 -6.48
C PHE A 124 10.89 -5.55 -6.17
N LEU A 125 9.56 -5.55 -6.28
CA LEU A 125 8.76 -4.33 -6.14
C LEU A 125 8.85 -3.70 -4.75
N ALA A 126 9.05 -4.49 -3.68
CA ALA A 126 9.19 -3.95 -2.32
C ALA A 126 10.33 -2.92 -2.24
N TRP A 127 11.55 -3.33 -2.58
CA TRP A 127 12.73 -2.45 -2.62
C TRP A 127 12.61 -1.34 -3.67
N SER A 128 11.88 -1.57 -4.76
CA SER A 128 11.64 -0.52 -5.75
C SER A 128 10.75 0.60 -5.21
N ARG A 129 9.71 0.26 -4.44
CA ARG A 129 8.77 1.20 -3.81
C ARG A 129 9.43 1.98 -2.67
N MET A 130 10.34 1.35 -1.94
CA MET A 130 11.14 1.98 -0.87
C MET A 130 12.30 2.83 -1.42
N GLY A 131 12.48 2.91 -2.74
CA GLY A 131 13.49 3.75 -3.37
C GLY A 131 14.92 3.19 -3.30
N ASN A 132 15.08 1.92 -2.97
CA ASN A 132 16.38 1.25 -2.91
C ASN A 132 16.90 0.85 -4.29
N LEU A 133 16.01 0.32 -5.14
CA LEU A 133 16.33 -0.18 -6.47
C LEU A 133 15.37 0.34 -7.55
N HIS A 134 15.80 0.26 -8.80
CA HIS A 134 14.95 0.50 -9.96
C HIS A 134 15.40 -0.39 -11.13
N GLY A 135 14.50 -0.68 -12.07
CA GLY A 135 14.77 -1.44 -13.30
C GLY A 135 15.08 -2.93 -13.15
N TRP A 136 15.63 -3.39 -12.03
CA TRP A 136 16.06 -4.78 -11.84
C TRP A 136 14.90 -5.77 -11.94
N GLY A 137 15.02 -6.77 -12.81
CA GLY A 137 13.97 -7.75 -13.10
C GLY A 137 12.79 -7.23 -13.93
N GLY A 138 12.84 -5.97 -14.36
CA GLY A 138 11.86 -5.35 -15.25
C GLY A 138 12.23 -5.46 -16.74
N PRO A 139 11.52 -4.72 -17.63
CA PRO A 139 10.39 -3.84 -17.33
C PRO A 139 9.10 -4.61 -17.06
N LEU A 140 8.15 -3.98 -16.36
CA LEU A 140 6.80 -4.53 -16.19
C LEU A 140 6.00 -4.40 -17.49
N PRO A 141 5.38 -5.48 -18.01
CA PRO A 141 4.51 -5.37 -19.18
C PRO A 141 3.20 -4.66 -18.83
N GLN A 142 2.55 -4.01 -19.79
CA GLN A 142 1.27 -3.32 -19.55
C GLN A 142 0.19 -4.26 -18.98
N SER A 143 0.17 -5.52 -19.44
CA SER A 143 -0.74 -6.55 -18.94
C SER A 143 -0.60 -6.77 -17.42
N TRP A 144 0.61 -6.65 -16.88
CA TRP A 144 0.84 -6.73 -15.44
C TRP A 144 0.18 -5.55 -14.72
N LEU A 145 0.41 -4.32 -15.19
CA LEU A 145 -0.17 -3.12 -14.58
C LEU A 145 -1.71 -3.19 -14.56
N ASP A 146 -2.30 -3.60 -15.68
CA ASP A 146 -3.75 -3.71 -15.83
C ASP A 146 -4.34 -4.80 -14.90
N GLN A 147 -3.70 -5.98 -14.85
CA GLN A 147 -4.15 -7.08 -14.00
C GLN A 147 -4.01 -6.76 -12.50
N GLN A 148 -2.89 -6.17 -12.10
CA GLN A 148 -2.64 -5.80 -10.70
C GLN A 148 -3.57 -4.68 -10.24
N LEU A 149 -3.94 -3.74 -11.12
CA LEU A 149 -4.95 -2.73 -10.82
C LEU A 149 -6.33 -3.36 -10.57
N VAL A 150 -6.73 -4.34 -11.39
CA VAL A 150 -7.99 -5.10 -11.16
C VAL A 150 -7.92 -5.88 -9.85
N MET A 151 -6.78 -6.54 -9.57
CA MET A 151 -6.56 -7.29 -8.33
C MET A 151 -6.72 -6.39 -7.10
N GLN A 152 -6.08 -5.23 -7.10
CA GLN A 152 -6.15 -4.27 -6.00
C GLN A 152 -7.58 -3.82 -5.71
N LYS A 153 -8.39 -3.57 -6.74
CA LYS A 153 -9.81 -3.21 -6.55
C LYS A 153 -10.58 -4.32 -5.85
N LYS A 154 -10.29 -5.59 -6.15
CA LYS A 154 -10.90 -6.75 -5.45
C LYS A 154 -10.41 -6.86 -4.00
N ILE A 155 -9.10 -6.71 -3.76
CA ILE A 155 -8.49 -6.73 -2.42
C ILE A 155 -9.13 -5.65 -1.54
N LEU A 156 -9.16 -4.40 -2.01
CA LEU A 156 -9.74 -3.29 -1.25
C LEU A 156 -11.22 -3.51 -0.96
N THR A 157 -12.00 -3.96 -1.96
CA THR A 157 -13.42 -4.27 -1.77
C THR A 157 -13.61 -5.27 -0.64
N ARG A 158 -12.86 -6.38 -0.66
CA ARG A 158 -12.97 -7.44 0.34
C ARG A 158 -12.51 -7.00 1.73
N MET A 159 -11.43 -6.22 1.82
CA MET A 159 -10.96 -5.65 3.08
C MET A 159 -12.02 -4.71 3.69
N TYR A 160 -12.64 -3.85 2.88
CA TYR A 160 -13.71 -2.96 3.35
C TYR A 160 -14.99 -3.72 3.75
N GLU A 161 -15.36 -4.76 3.01
CA GLU A 161 -16.47 -5.67 3.38
C GLU A 161 -16.27 -6.28 4.77
N LEU A 162 -15.01 -6.59 5.14
CA LEU A 162 -14.65 -7.16 6.43
C LEU A 162 -14.33 -6.09 7.49
N GLY A 163 -14.60 -4.82 7.21
CA GLY A 163 -14.45 -3.72 8.17
C GLY A 163 -13.00 -3.32 8.48
N MET A 164 -12.05 -3.72 7.63
CA MET A 164 -10.65 -3.31 7.70
C MET A 164 -10.46 -1.89 7.14
N ASN A 165 -9.35 -1.26 7.52
CA ASN A 165 -8.88 0.03 7.03
C ASN A 165 -7.55 -0.18 6.27
N PRO A 166 -7.59 -0.44 4.95
CA PRO A 166 -6.38 -0.72 4.19
C PRO A 166 -5.47 0.51 4.15
N VAL A 167 -4.17 0.32 4.39
CA VAL A 167 -3.17 1.36 4.23
C VAL A 167 -2.75 1.43 2.77
N LEU A 168 -2.93 2.59 2.15
CA LEU A 168 -2.56 2.83 0.75
C LEU A 168 -1.16 3.44 0.64
N PRO A 169 -0.44 3.29 -0.48
CA PRO A 169 0.84 3.94 -0.66
C PRO A 169 0.70 5.48 -0.77
N ALA A 170 1.78 6.20 -0.51
CA ALA A 170 1.93 7.63 -0.79
C ALA A 170 3.27 7.94 -1.46
N PHE A 171 3.45 9.19 -1.87
CA PHE A 171 4.69 9.68 -2.50
C PHE A 171 5.77 9.98 -1.45
N SER A 172 6.90 9.28 -1.53
CA SER A 172 8.07 9.50 -0.66
C SER A 172 9.13 10.44 -1.24
N GLY A 173 8.92 11.00 -2.43
CA GLY A 173 9.91 11.84 -3.12
C GLY A 173 10.69 11.13 -4.23
N ASN A 174 10.65 9.79 -4.30
CA ASN A 174 11.35 9.02 -5.35
C ASN A 174 10.68 9.19 -6.72
N VAL A 175 11.45 9.58 -7.74
CA VAL A 175 10.96 9.91 -9.09
C VAL A 175 11.75 9.20 -10.18
N PRO A 176 11.18 9.00 -11.39
CA PRO A 176 11.93 8.46 -12.52
C PRO A 176 13.01 9.43 -12.99
N ALA A 177 14.14 8.89 -13.49
CA ALA A 177 15.23 9.68 -14.06
C ALA A 177 14.74 10.65 -15.15
N ALA A 178 13.74 10.24 -15.93
CA ALA A 178 13.12 11.03 -16.98
C ALA A 178 12.51 12.36 -16.48
N LEU A 179 12.11 12.45 -15.21
CA LEU A 179 11.58 13.70 -14.65
C LEU A 179 12.63 14.83 -14.73
N LYS A 180 13.92 14.52 -14.61
CA LYS A 180 15.01 15.50 -14.75
C LYS A 180 15.13 16.04 -16.18
N SER A 181 14.85 15.21 -17.19
CA SER A 181 14.84 15.62 -18.59
C SER A 181 13.61 16.47 -18.94
N VAL A 182 12.45 16.11 -18.39
CA VAL A 182 11.19 16.82 -18.63
C VAL A 182 11.11 18.14 -17.84
N TYR A 183 11.68 18.17 -16.64
CA TYR A 183 11.76 19.35 -15.78
C TYR A 183 13.22 19.65 -15.41
N PRO A 184 14.02 20.27 -16.30
CA PRO A 184 15.45 20.53 -16.05
C PRO A 184 15.75 21.44 -14.86
N SER A 185 14.79 22.29 -14.46
CA SER A 185 14.90 23.14 -13.28
C SER A 185 14.51 22.44 -11.97
N ALA A 186 14.00 21.19 -12.05
CA ALA A 186 13.63 20.44 -10.86
C ALA A 186 14.87 20.07 -10.04
N LYS A 187 14.80 20.27 -8.74
CA LYS A 187 15.88 19.92 -7.82
C LYS A 187 15.83 18.43 -7.53
N ILE A 188 16.59 17.65 -8.30
CA ILE A 188 16.61 16.19 -8.20
C ILE A 188 18.03 15.72 -7.88
N THR A 189 18.17 15.04 -6.74
CA THR A 189 19.42 14.45 -6.27
C THR A 189 19.42 12.95 -6.57
N ARG A 190 20.54 12.44 -7.09
CA ARG A 190 20.74 11.00 -7.23
C ARG A 190 21.30 10.45 -5.92
N LEU A 191 20.63 9.48 -5.32
CA LEU A 191 21.03 8.88 -4.05
C LEU A 191 22.24 7.95 -4.19
N GLY A 192 22.82 7.57 -3.05
CA GLY A 192 23.93 6.64 -2.96
C GLY A 192 23.54 5.19 -3.30
N ASN A 193 24.55 4.31 -3.34
CA ASN A 193 24.34 2.89 -3.59
C ASN A 193 23.82 2.19 -2.33
N TRP A 194 22.60 1.67 -2.40
CA TRP A 194 21.98 0.80 -1.38
C TRP A 194 22.57 -0.64 -1.40
N PHE A 195 23.82 -0.85 -1.79
CA PHE A 195 24.40 -2.21 -1.92
C PHE A 195 23.64 -3.11 -2.90
N THR A 196 23.25 -2.56 -4.06
CA THR A 196 22.48 -3.28 -5.09
C THR A 196 23.21 -4.50 -5.66
N VAL A 197 22.55 -5.24 -6.55
CA VAL A 197 23.03 -6.49 -7.14
C VAL A 197 24.44 -6.31 -7.70
N SER A 198 25.41 -7.03 -7.12
CA SER A 198 26.84 -6.95 -7.47
C SER A 198 27.45 -5.54 -7.38
N SER A 199 26.83 -4.65 -6.58
CA SER A 199 27.16 -3.21 -6.50
C SER A 199 27.04 -2.44 -7.83
N ASP A 200 26.30 -2.97 -8.82
CA ASP A 200 26.10 -2.32 -10.12
C ASP A 200 25.13 -1.15 -10.00
N THR A 201 25.67 0.08 -10.07
CA THR A 201 24.88 1.30 -9.89
C THR A 201 23.80 1.56 -10.94
N ARG A 202 23.70 0.70 -11.95
CA ARG A 202 22.60 0.68 -12.91
C ARG A 202 21.24 0.41 -12.25
N TRP A 203 21.19 -0.31 -11.13
CA TRP A 203 19.96 -0.84 -10.54
C TRP A 203 19.59 -0.19 -9.19
N CYS A 204 20.20 0.92 -8.82
CA CYS A 204 20.05 1.60 -7.52
C CYS A 204 20.05 3.10 -7.68
N CYS A 205 20.32 3.81 -6.58
CA CYS A 205 20.85 5.16 -6.68
C CYS A 205 19.78 6.03 -7.33
N THR A 206 18.59 5.89 -6.75
CA THR A 206 17.33 6.44 -7.22
C THR A 206 17.36 7.96 -7.16
N TYR A 207 16.36 8.58 -7.77
CA TYR A 207 16.32 10.03 -7.93
C TYR A 207 15.31 10.59 -6.93
N LEU A 208 15.81 11.37 -5.99
CA LEU A 208 15.01 12.03 -4.96
C LEU A 208 14.71 13.47 -5.38
N LEU A 209 13.42 13.78 -5.50
CA LEU A 209 12.96 15.16 -5.68
C LEU A 209 13.06 15.91 -4.35
N ASP A 210 13.67 17.09 -4.38
CA ASP A 210 13.87 17.93 -3.21
C ASP A 210 12.54 18.45 -2.65
N ALA A 211 12.42 18.46 -1.32
CA ALA A 211 11.22 18.89 -0.62
C ALA A 211 10.85 20.38 -0.82
N THR A 212 11.82 21.21 -1.22
CA THR A 212 11.58 22.63 -1.53
C THR A 212 11.08 22.83 -2.96
N ASP A 213 11.11 21.79 -3.80
CA ASP A 213 10.63 21.87 -5.17
C ASP A 213 9.09 21.87 -5.21
N PRO A 214 8.43 22.83 -5.88
CA PRO A 214 6.97 22.86 -6.01
C PRO A 214 6.37 21.60 -6.65
N LEU A 215 7.14 20.84 -7.42
CA LEU A 215 6.70 19.56 -7.98
C LEU A 215 6.43 18.51 -6.90
N PHE A 216 7.10 18.58 -5.74
CA PHE A 216 6.98 17.56 -4.70
C PHE A 216 5.52 17.40 -4.24
N VAL A 217 4.91 18.51 -3.80
CA VAL A 217 3.52 18.52 -3.34
C VAL A 217 2.56 18.26 -4.50
N LYS A 218 2.86 18.75 -5.71
CA LYS A 218 2.02 18.50 -6.90
C LYS A 218 1.94 17.01 -7.26
N ILE A 219 3.07 16.30 -7.23
CA ILE A 219 3.13 14.87 -7.51
C ILE A 219 2.44 14.08 -6.39
N GLY A 220 2.73 14.41 -5.13
CA GLY A 220 2.04 13.81 -3.97
C GLY A 220 0.52 13.92 -4.06
N LYS A 221 0.01 15.14 -4.29
CA LYS A 221 -1.42 15.39 -4.52
C LYS A 221 -1.99 14.56 -5.66
N ALA A 222 -1.29 14.55 -6.79
CA ALA A 222 -1.73 13.84 -7.99
C ALA A 222 -1.84 12.34 -7.74
N PHE A 223 -0.94 11.76 -6.94
CA PHE A 223 -0.95 10.36 -6.57
C PHE A 223 -2.15 10.00 -5.70
N ILE A 224 -2.38 10.73 -4.60
CA ILE A 224 -3.54 10.51 -3.72
C ILE A 224 -4.86 10.66 -4.49
N THR A 225 -4.97 11.73 -5.30
CA THR A 225 -6.15 11.97 -6.12
C THR A 225 -6.39 10.86 -7.15
N GLN A 226 -5.31 10.32 -7.74
CA GLN A 226 -5.41 9.23 -8.72
C GLN A 226 -5.83 7.92 -8.04
N GLN A 227 -5.34 7.62 -6.83
CA GLN A 227 -5.80 6.47 -6.05
C GLN A 227 -7.30 6.58 -5.75
N PHE A 228 -7.75 7.72 -5.25
CA PHE A 228 -9.18 7.95 -4.98
C PHE A 228 -10.02 7.78 -6.24
N LYS A 229 -9.57 8.32 -7.38
CA LYS A 229 -10.26 8.15 -8.67
C LYS A 229 -10.38 6.69 -9.10
N GLU A 230 -9.34 5.88 -8.88
CA GLU A 230 -9.32 4.47 -9.31
C GLU A 230 -10.07 3.54 -8.37
N TYR A 231 -9.97 3.79 -7.07
CA TYR A 231 -10.50 2.91 -6.03
C TYR A 231 -11.86 3.36 -5.49
N GLY A 232 -12.23 4.62 -5.71
CA GLY A 232 -13.49 5.22 -5.25
C GLY A 232 -13.55 5.58 -3.76
N ARG A 233 -12.55 5.17 -2.98
CA ARG A 233 -12.49 5.34 -1.52
C ARG A 233 -11.09 5.13 -0.97
N THR A 234 -10.77 5.76 0.17
CA THR A 234 -9.58 5.50 0.99
C THR A 234 -9.96 5.26 2.45
N SER A 235 -9.03 4.77 3.26
CA SER A 235 -9.15 4.74 4.73
C SER A 235 -8.57 5.99 5.38
N HIS A 236 -8.11 6.95 4.57
CA HIS A 236 -7.27 8.10 4.92
C HIS A 236 -5.88 7.74 5.49
N ILE A 237 -5.49 6.46 5.52
CA ILE A 237 -4.19 6.04 6.06
C ILE A 237 -3.26 5.70 4.91
N TYR A 238 -2.10 6.36 4.89
CA TYR A 238 -1.11 6.23 3.84
C TYR A 238 0.26 5.90 4.40
N ASN A 239 1.00 5.02 3.72
CA ASN A 239 2.39 4.71 4.05
C ASN A 239 3.33 5.08 2.90
N CYS A 240 4.47 5.65 3.27
CA CYS A 240 5.64 5.78 2.43
C CYS A 240 6.86 6.09 3.31
N ASP A 241 8.03 5.63 2.89
CA ASP A 241 9.28 5.76 3.64
C ASP A 241 10.40 6.20 2.67
N THR A 242 10.99 7.38 2.89
CA THR A 242 11.96 7.97 1.93
C THR A 242 13.38 7.45 2.10
N PHE A 243 13.77 7.20 3.36
CA PHE A 243 15.12 6.82 3.73
C PHE A 243 15.15 5.43 4.36
N ASP A 244 14.25 4.55 3.93
CA ASP A 244 14.30 3.14 4.30
C ASP A 244 15.62 2.55 3.77
N GLU A 245 16.53 2.31 4.71
CA GLU A 245 17.91 1.88 4.48
C GLU A 245 18.76 2.74 3.53
N ASN A 246 18.28 3.93 3.13
CA ASN A 246 19.03 4.88 2.30
C ASN A 246 19.60 6.02 3.15
N THR A 247 20.84 6.42 2.88
CA THR A 247 21.43 7.60 3.52
C THR A 247 20.83 8.88 2.94
N PRO A 248 20.29 9.81 3.77
CA PRO A 248 19.86 11.12 3.31
C PRO A 248 21.01 11.91 2.65
N PRO A 249 20.73 12.77 1.67
CA PRO A 249 21.75 13.66 1.10
C PRO A 249 22.37 14.63 2.12
N ASP A 250 21.61 14.98 3.17
CA ASP A 250 21.99 15.91 4.23
C ASP A 250 21.37 15.41 5.55
N ASP A 251 22.13 15.43 6.64
CA ASP A 251 21.71 15.02 7.97
C ASP A 251 21.28 16.21 8.86
N ASP A 252 21.26 17.44 8.33
CA ASP A 252 20.71 18.62 9.02
C ASP A 252 19.23 18.34 9.41
N PRO A 253 18.89 18.43 10.71
CA PRO A 253 17.51 18.30 11.17
C PRO A 253 16.50 19.19 10.43
N LYS A 254 16.92 20.36 9.92
CA LYS A 254 16.07 21.23 9.09
C LYS A 254 15.74 20.60 7.74
N TYR A 255 16.72 19.98 7.09
CA TYR A 255 16.49 19.26 5.85
C TYR A 255 15.49 18.12 6.08
N ILE A 256 15.75 17.26 7.07
CA ILE A 256 14.93 16.10 7.40
C ILE A 256 13.49 16.49 7.76
N SER A 257 13.32 17.49 8.63
CA SER A 257 11.98 18.00 9.00
C SER A 257 11.25 18.66 7.83
N SER A 258 11.96 19.37 6.95
CA SER A 258 11.35 19.97 5.76
C SER A 258 10.81 18.92 4.79
N LEU A 259 11.52 17.81 4.63
CA LEU A 259 11.12 16.67 3.81
C LEU A 259 9.89 15.97 4.40
N ALA A 260 9.92 15.62 5.69
CA ALA A 260 8.77 15.04 6.37
C ALA A 260 7.52 15.93 6.23
N ALA A 261 7.68 17.25 6.41
CA ALA A 261 6.60 18.20 6.23
C ALA A 261 6.10 18.29 4.77
N ALA A 262 6.96 18.11 3.77
CA ALA A 262 6.56 18.11 2.36
C ALA A 262 5.83 16.83 1.96
N ILE A 263 6.25 15.67 2.49
CA ILE A 263 5.56 14.38 2.34
C ILE A 263 4.15 14.47 2.89
N PHE A 264 4.01 14.90 4.15
CA PHE A 264 2.70 15.01 4.77
C PHE A 264 1.79 16.03 4.06
N ARG A 265 2.33 17.21 3.67
CA ARG A 265 1.59 18.18 2.84
C ARG A 265 1.19 17.59 1.49
N GLY A 266 2.01 16.75 0.88
CA GLY A 266 1.67 16.01 -0.33
C GLY A 266 0.44 15.11 -0.14
N MET A 267 0.37 14.39 0.98
CA MET A 267 -0.78 13.56 1.35
C MET A 267 -2.02 14.42 1.62
N GLU A 268 -1.92 15.37 2.55
CA GLU A 268 -2.99 16.25 3.00
C GLU A 268 -3.61 17.03 1.83
N SER A 269 -2.79 17.49 0.88
CA SER A 269 -3.28 18.24 -0.28
C SER A 269 -4.18 17.44 -1.24
N GLY A 270 -4.19 16.11 -1.13
CA GLY A 270 -5.07 15.19 -1.85
C GLY A 270 -6.16 14.55 -0.98
N ASP A 271 -6.01 14.57 0.34
CA ASP A 271 -6.96 14.06 1.34
C ASP A 271 -6.82 14.83 2.66
N ASP A 272 -7.77 15.69 2.98
CA ASP A 272 -7.75 16.55 4.18
C ASP A 272 -7.76 15.76 5.51
N ASN A 273 -8.04 14.44 5.49
CA ASN A 273 -8.03 13.57 6.67
C ASN A 273 -6.81 12.65 6.74
N ALA A 274 -5.79 12.88 5.91
CA ALA A 274 -4.65 11.99 5.77
C ALA A 274 -3.93 11.72 7.11
N VAL A 275 -3.62 10.43 7.34
CA VAL A 275 -2.78 9.92 8.41
C VAL A 275 -1.59 9.23 7.79
N TRP A 276 -0.39 9.62 8.20
CA TRP A 276 0.86 8.99 7.74
C TRP A 276 1.25 7.85 8.67
N LEU A 277 1.25 6.62 8.14
CA LEU A 277 1.85 5.46 8.77
C LEU A 277 3.33 5.36 8.34
N MET A 278 4.24 5.44 9.31
CA MET A 278 5.69 5.36 9.11
C MET A 278 6.22 4.04 9.69
N GLN A 279 7.26 3.47 9.05
CA GLN A 279 8.02 2.35 9.61
C GLN A 279 8.91 2.78 10.78
#